data_AF-A0A383VRE5-F1
#
_entry.id   AF-A0A383VRE5-F1
#
_cell.length_a   1.000
_cell.length_b   1.000
_cell.length_c   1.000
_cell.angle_alpha   90.00
_cell.angle_beta   90.00
_cell.angle_gamma   90.00
#
_symmetry.space_group_name_H-M   'P 1'
#
loop_
_entity.id
_entity.type
_entity.pdbx_description
1 polymer ?
#
loop_
_entity_poly.entity_id
_entity_poly.type
_entity_poly.pdbx_seq_one_letter_code
_entity_poly.pdbx_strand_id
1 'polypeptide(L)'
;MTQTVAEGAAAAEGTAPAPTLRSILEPLLDIPSEERKFSCRSLLKCLEQLEAVEQALLNRKAPDEETLADQDRVLLTWLCAYYQGISGSQSIIHGDLLEAELTASGLVAPFVQPSTPLPHEEGQEQQEVPAGGARFGVPTNVSPEVVCSSVSELVRMAAAALISLYVYLNFKQGPNDLAADEVLLVYSTIAIHSCANPDNAAALDAQMRAIIDADLEERGSLSVWRQQQQQQQLAADGAAAGEAGAEAQQTVQFGCAQIRWLMHYVRGLVAHHMAAVHHLLGQQQQQAECYLAQQKDMQSMCKALPDHPLSYSLFARCCMNNQQMGVAAAFLERGLAAAAAVGHDAGLCQMSFQRAGALLLGGAGKTVDVGVVQQLIQQGEEARVSLLSWWPEGWRAHAADGEPDRTLVLQKLLPEFEKRQGVEFPASGEVEALHGLLYVTKAPAAIPPGALVQLEGQQQQQEEGQ
;
A
#
# COMPACT_ATOMS: atom_id res chain seq x y z
N MET A 1 43.99 34.01 11.69
CA MET A 1 42.84 33.40 12.41
C MET A 1 41.95 32.83 11.35
N THR A 2 42.18 31.56 11.03
CA THR A 2 41.48 30.82 9.98
C THR A 2 41.08 29.52 10.66
N GLN A 3 39.79 29.37 10.93
CA GLN A 3 39.24 28.24 11.67
C GLN A 3 38.79 27.21 10.63
N THR A 4 39.64 26.21 10.37
CA THR A 4 39.25 24.99 9.67
C THR A 4 38.34 24.19 10.59
N VAL A 5 37.04 24.16 10.27
CA VAL A 5 36.09 23.21 10.85
C VAL A 5 36.25 21.91 10.05
N ALA A 6 36.97 20.97 10.63
CA ALA A 6 36.86 19.56 10.30
C ALA A 6 35.71 18.99 11.14
N GLU A 7 34.59 18.65 10.50
CA GLU A 7 33.59 17.76 11.10
C GLU A 7 33.51 16.49 10.25
N GLY A 8 33.80 15.37 10.92
CA GLY A 8 33.92 14.06 10.33
C GLY A 8 32.56 13.46 10.01
N ALA A 9 32.49 12.84 8.83
CA ALA A 9 31.57 11.74 8.59
C ALA A 9 31.96 10.61 9.54
N ALA A 10 31.25 10.48 10.66
CA ALA A 10 31.28 9.27 11.45
C ALA A 10 30.85 8.12 10.53
N ALA A 11 31.76 7.18 10.29
CA ALA A 11 31.43 5.91 9.67
C ALA A 11 30.33 5.27 10.50
N ALA A 12 29.13 5.12 9.92
CA ALA A 12 28.03 4.44 10.57
C ALA A 12 28.52 3.03 10.95
N GLU A 13 28.56 2.75 12.25
CA GLU A 13 28.79 1.41 12.78
C GLU A 13 27.83 0.45 12.08
N GLY A 14 28.37 -0.68 11.62
CA GLY A 14 27.72 -1.63 10.72
C GLY A 14 26.30 -1.98 11.17
N THR A 15 25.34 -1.27 10.62
CA THR A 15 23.93 -1.63 10.69
C THR A 15 23.79 -2.87 9.82
N ALA A 16 23.33 -3.96 10.41
CA ALA A 16 22.96 -5.15 9.64
C ALA A 16 22.06 -4.69 8.48
N PRO A 17 22.26 -5.23 7.26
CA PRO A 17 21.48 -4.81 6.11
C PRO A 17 20.00 -4.87 6.45
N ALA A 18 19.26 -3.84 6.03
CA ALA A 18 17.82 -3.82 6.18
C ALA A 18 17.29 -5.12 5.59
N PRO A 19 16.53 -5.89 6.36
CA PRO A 19 16.22 -7.24 5.95
C PRO A 19 15.21 -7.17 4.76
N THR A 20 15.28 -8.13 3.82
CA THR A 20 14.54 -8.07 2.54
C THR A 20 13.13 -8.65 2.65
N LEU A 21 12.18 -8.22 1.81
CA LEU A 21 10.81 -8.79 1.83
C LEU A 21 10.81 -10.32 1.73
N ARG A 22 11.65 -10.90 0.86
CA ARG A 22 11.81 -12.35 0.74
C ARG A 22 12.15 -12.99 2.09
N SER A 23 13.10 -12.42 2.83
CA SER A 23 13.46 -12.92 4.17
C SER A 23 12.39 -12.68 5.25
N ILE A 24 11.40 -11.80 5.02
CA ILE A 24 10.17 -11.70 5.85
C ILE A 24 9.23 -12.86 5.54
N LEU A 25 9.04 -13.15 4.25
CA LEU A 25 7.93 -13.95 3.79
C LEU A 25 8.24 -15.44 3.69
N GLU A 26 9.49 -15.82 3.42
CA GLU A 26 9.90 -17.23 3.31
C GLU A 26 9.55 -18.09 4.53
N PRO A 27 9.75 -17.63 5.79
CA PRO A 27 9.36 -18.43 6.96
C PRO A 27 7.86 -18.74 7.03
N LEU A 28 7.01 -18.00 6.32
CA LEU A 28 5.57 -18.27 6.28
C LEU A 28 5.24 -19.56 5.49
N LEU A 29 6.16 -20.04 4.65
CA LEU A 29 5.98 -21.29 3.88
C LEU A 29 5.93 -22.52 4.79
N ASP A 30 6.56 -22.46 5.96
CA ASP A 30 6.59 -23.56 6.94
C ASP A 30 5.23 -23.78 7.64
N ILE A 31 4.31 -22.82 7.53
CA ILE A 31 2.96 -22.92 8.09
C ILE A 31 2.12 -23.83 7.19
N PRO A 32 1.47 -24.88 7.73
CA PRO A 32 0.59 -25.75 6.95
C PRO A 32 -0.55 -24.98 6.27
N SER A 33 -0.89 -25.34 5.03
CA SER A 33 -1.81 -24.57 4.17
C SER A 33 -3.18 -24.28 4.82
N GLU A 34 -3.69 -25.24 5.57
CA GLU A 34 -4.95 -25.26 6.30
C GLU A 34 -4.94 -24.38 7.56
N GLU A 35 -3.75 -24.07 8.09
CA GLU A 35 -3.56 -23.20 9.24
C GLU A 35 -3.38 -21.73 8.84
N ARG A 36 -3.07 -21.46 7.55
CA ARG A 36 -2.78 -20.11 7.04
C ARG A 36 -4.02 -19.24 7.07
N LYS A 37 -4.00 -18.20 7.92
CA LYS A 37 -4.99 -17.12 7.93
C LYS A 37 -4.90 -16.25 6.67
N PHE A 38 -5.89 -15.40 6.46
CA PHE A 38 -5.94 -14.55 5.26
C PHE A 38 -4.69 -13.68 5.08
N SER A 39 -4.17 -13.06 6.15
CA SER A 39 -2.96 -12.24 6.04
C SER A 39 -1.78 -13.08 5.58
N CYS A 40 -1.50 -14.21 6.25
CA CYS A 40 -0.44 -15.13 5.84
C CYS A 40 -0.59 -15.59 4.37
N ARG A 41 -1.80 -15.99 3.93
CA ARG A 41 -2.06 -16.39 2.54
C ARG A 41 -1.80 -15.25 1.55
N SER A 42 -2.23 -14.04 1.87
CA SER A 42 -2.03 -12.86 1.01
C SER A 42 -0.54 -12.53 0.89
N LEU A 43 0.19 -12.62 2.01
CA LEU A 43 1.64 -12.40 2.02
C LEU A 43 2.40 -13.45 1.22
N LEU A 44 2.05 -14.74 1.35
CA LEU A 44 2.66 -15.79 0.53
C LEU A 44 2.36 -15.60 -0.96
N LYS A 45 1.12 -15.21 -1.31
CA LYS A 45 0.79 -14.84 -2.69
C LYS A 45 1.61 -13.66 -3.18
N CYS A 46 1.86 -12.65 -2.33
CA CYS A 46 2.77 -11.56 -2.67
C CYS A 46 4.16 -12.10 -3.03
N LEU A 47 4.74 -12.95 -2.18
CA LEU A 47 6.05 -13.57 -2.43
C LEU A 47 6.07 -14.35 -3.76
N GLU A 48 5.11 -15.24 -3.98
CA GLU A 48 4.99 -16.04 -5.21
C GLU A 48 4.94 -15.16 -6.47
N GLN A 49 4.18 -14.05 -6.42
CA GLN A 49 4.07 -13.14 -7.55
C GLN A 49 5.37 -12.34 -7.77
N LEU A 50 6.06 -11.92 -6.71
CA LEU A 50 7.35 -11.26 -6.83
C LEU A 50 8.42 -12.18 -7.42
N GLU A 51 8.47 -13.44 -7.00
CA GLU A 51 9.37 -14.43 -7.61
C GLU A 51 9.05 -14.63 -9.09
N ALA A 52 7.78 -14.64 -9.47
CA ALA A 52 7.38 -14.73 -10.87
C ALA A 52 7.82 -13.50 -11.69
N VAL A 53 7.72 -12.29 -11.12
CA VAL A 53 8.23 -11.06 -11.74
C VAL A 53 9.74 -11.12 -11.90
N GLU A 54 10.47 -11.49 -10.84
CA GLU A 54 11.94 -11.62 -10.87
C GLU A 54 12.38 -12.60 -11.98
N GLN A 55 11.77 -13.79 -12.04
CA GLN A 55 12.07 -14.77 -13.07
C GLN A 55 11.72 -14.27 -14.47
N ALA A 56 10.63 -13.53 -14.64
CA ALA A 56 10.26 -12.97 -15.94
C ALA A 56 11.26 -11.89 -16.39
N LEU A 57 11.76 -11.07 -15.47
CA LEU A 57 12.78 -10.05 -15.74
C LEU A 57 14.14 -10.67 -16.08
N LEU A 58 14.52 -11.75 -15.39
CA LEU A 58 15.78 -12.48 -15.67
C LEU A 58 15.76 -13.21 -17.02
N ASN A 59 14.61 -13.78 -17.39
CA ASN A 59 14.44 -14.53 -18.64
C ASN A 59 13.85 -13.68 -19.77
N ARG A 60 13.95 -12.36 -19.65
CA ARG A 60 13.35 -11.43 -20.58
C ARG A 60 13.95 -11.58 -21.98
N LYS A 61 13.08 -11.61 -22.98
CA LYS A 61 13.48 -11.68 -24.39
C LYS A 61 14.19 -10.40 -24.82
N ALA A 62 14.93 -10.48 -25.92
CA ALA A 62 15.50 -9.28 -26.54
C ALA A 62 14.36 -8.29 -26.91
N PRO A 63 14.61 -6.97 -26.90
CA PRO A 63 13.55 -5.96 -27.13
C PRO A 63 12.77 -6.11 -28.44
N ASP A 64 13.38 -6.72 -29.46
CA ASP A 64 12.79 -7.00 -30.77
C ASP A 64 11.94 -8.29 -30.80
N GLU A 65 12.07 -9.15 -29.80
CA GLU A 65 11.34 -10.41 -29.65
C GLU A 65 10.24 -10.35 -28.58
N GLU A 66 10.31 -9.37 -27.67
CA GLU A 66 9.34 -9.19 -26.59
C GLU A 66 8.05 -8.54 -27.11
N THR A 67 6.91 -9.17 -26.82
CA THR A 67 5.59 -8.63 -27.18
C THR A 67 5.06 -7.70 -26.10
N LEU A 68 4.14 -6.78 -26.45
CA LEU A 68 3.46 -5.95 -25.44
C LEU A 68 2.68 -6.81 -24.43
N ALA A 69 2.16 -7.96 -24.85
CA ALA A 69 1.47 -8.89 -23.96
C ALA A 69 2.42 -9.52 -22.93
N ASP A 70 3.66 -9.84 -23.31
CA ASP A 70 4.69 -10.31 -22.38
C ASP A 70 4.95 -9.25 -21.28
N GLN A 71 5.06 -7.98 -21.69
CA GLN A 71 5.27 -6.85 -20.77
C GLN A 71 4.08 -6.62 -19.84
N ASP A 72 2.86 -6.60 -20.40
CA ASP A 72 1.64 -6.39 -19.64
C ASP A 72 1.44 -7.47 -18.57
N ARG A 73 1.83 -8.72 -18.89
CA ARG A 73 1.80 -9.84 -17.94
C ARG A 73 2.73 -9.64 -16.76
N VAL A 74 3.97 -9.18 -16.99
CA VAL A 74 4.92 -8.89 -15.91
C VAL A 74 4.39 -7.78 -15.02
N LEU A 75 3.89 -6.69 -15.61
CA LEU A 75 3.35 -5.55 -14.87
C LEU A 75 2.10 -5.92 -14.08
N LEU A 76 1.18 -6.70 -14.67
CA LEU A 76 -0.03 -7.15 -13.99
C LEU A 76 0.29 -8.08 -12.81
N THR A 77 1.26 -8.98 -12.98
CA THR A 77 1.79 -9.87 -11.93
C THR A 77 2.34 -9.03 -10.77
N TRP A 78 3.14 -8.00 -11.08
CA TRP A 78 3.71 -7.09 -10.09
C TRP A 78 2.65 -6.25 -9.35
N LEU A 79 1.66 -5.70 -10.07
CA LEU A 79 0.54 -4.97 -9.46
C LEU A 79 -0.28 -5.87 -8.52
N CYS A 80 -0.48 -7.14 -8.91
CA CYS A 80 -1.12 -8.13 -8.05
C CYS A 80 -0.29 -8.38 -6.78
N ALA A 81 1.03 -8.51 -6.89
CA ALA A 81 1.92 -8.66 -5.74
C ALA A 81 1.77 -7.51 -4.75
N TYR A 82 1.78 -6.26 -5.24
CA TYR A 82 1.55 -5.05 -4.45
C TYR A 82 0.22 -5.08 -3.70
N TYR A 83 -0.86 -5.38 -4.42
CA TYR A 83 -2.18 -5.50 -3.81
C TYR A 83 -2.21 -6.56 -2.71
N GLN A 84 -1.64 -7.75 -2.96
CA GLN A 84 -1.61 -8.84 -1.99
C GLN A 84 -0.76 -8.50 -0.76
N GLY A 85 0.39 -7.85 -0.95
CA GLY A 85 1.26 -7.38 0.12
C GLY A 85 0.53 -6.42 1.04
N ILE A 86 -0.09 -5.37 0.49
CA ILE A 86 -0.83 -4.36 1.25
C ILE A 86 -2.06 -4.97 1.93
N SER A 87 -2.77 -5.87 1.24
CA SER A 87 -3.93 -6.58 1.79
C SER A 87 -3.56 -7.49 2.95
N GLY A 88 -2.38 -8.13 2.90
CA GLY A 88 -1.87 -8.96 3.98
C GLY A 88 -1.38 -8.15 5.18
N SER A 89 -0.64 -7.07 4.91
CA SER A 89 -0.11 -6.13 5.91
C SER A 89 0.14 -4.75 5.30
N GLN A 90 -0.43 -3.71 5.91
CA GLN A 90 -0.21 -2.30 5.49
C GLN A 90 1.27 -1.88 5.56
N SER A 91 2.09 -2.58 6.35
CA SER A 91 3.49 -2.22 6.58
C SER A 91 4.44 -2.59 5.44
N ILE A 92 3.99 -3.35 4.43
CA ILE A 92 4.87 -3.92 3.39
C ILE A 92 5.24 -2.94 2.27
N ILE A 93 4.70 -1.72 2.28
CA ILE A 93 5.04 -0.68 1.29
C ILE A 93 6.46 -0.11 1.47
N HIS A 94 7.17 -0.52 2.53
CA HIS A 94 8.45 0.04 2.90
C HIS A 94 9.68 -0.75 2.39
N GLY A 95 9.52 -1.70 1.47
CA GLY A 95 10.65 -2.46 0.90
C GLY A 95 10.95 -2.10 -0.56
N ASP A 96 12.21 -2.29 -0.97
CA ASP A 96 12.59 -2.45 -2.38
C ASP A 96 11.96 -3.76 -2.87
N LEU A 97 10.81 -3.70 -3.55
CA LEU A 97 10.03 -4.88 -3.96
C LEU A 97 10.41 -5.41 -5.34
N LEU A 98 10.96 -4.58 -6.23
CA LEU A 98 11.60 -4.86 -7.54
C LEU A 98 11.58 -3.59 -8.45
N GLU A 99 11.43 -2.40 -7.86
CA GLU A 99 11.18 -1.15 -8.59
C GLU A 99 12.39 -0.72 -9.43
N ALA A 100 13.60 -0.94 -8.92
CA ALA A 100 14.84 -0.64 -9.62
C ALA A 100 14.98 -1.52 -10.87
N GLU A 101 14.70 -2.81 -10.75
CA GLU A 101 14.74 -3.79 -11.83
C GLU A 101 13.66 -3.51 -12.89
N LEU A 102 12.44 -3.17 -12.46
CA LEU A 102 11.35 -2.77 -13.37
C LEU A 102 11.70 -1.49 -14.12
N THR A 103 12.31 -0.52 -13.46
CA THR A 103 12.78 0.71 -14.11
C THR A 103 13.90 0.40 -15.11
N ALA A 104 14.90 -0.40 -14.71
CA ALA A 104 16.03 -0.79 -15.55
C ALA A 104 15.62 -1.63 -16.77
N SER A 105 14.55 -2.43 -16.64
CA SER A 105 13.97 -3.17 -17.75
C SER A 105 13.36 -2.23 -18.81
N GLY A 106 12.97 -1.01 -18.43
CA GLY A 106 12.29 -0.10 -19.34
C GLY A 106 10.83 -0.45 -19.62
N LEU A 107 10.24 -1.42 -18.92
CA LEU A 107 8.81 -1.75 -19.05
C LEU A 107 7.89 -0.55 -18.78
N VAL A 108 8.34 0.36 -17.91
CA VAL A 108 7.65 1.60 -17.56
C VAL A 108 8.33 2.85 -18.15
N ALA A 109 9.42 2.68 -18.91
CA ALA A 109 10.19 3.80 -19.47
C ALA A 109 9.36 4.84 -20.23
N PRO A 110 8.31 4.45 -21.01
CA PRO A 110 7.45 5.42 -21.67
C PRO A 110 6.66 6.33 -20.72
N PHE A 111 6.71 6.10 -19.40
CA PHE A 111 5.97 6.83 -18.38
C PHE A 111 6.85 7.40 -17.25
N VAL A 112 8.07 6.88 -17.04
CA VAL A 112 8.94 7.32 -15.93
C VAL A 112 10.22 8.01 -16.35
N GLN A 113 10.61 7.99 -17.64
CA GLN A 113 11.88 8.60 -18.04
C GLN A 113 11.81 10.15 -18.03
N PRO A 114 12.83 10.84 -17.47
CA PRO A 114 13.00 12.28 -17.64
C PRO A 114 13.27 12.61 -19.10
N SER A 115 12.92 13.81 -19.54
CA SER A 115 13.24 14.29 -20.88
C SER A 115 14.76 14.28 -21.09
N THR A 116 15.29 13.25 -21.73
CA THR A 116 16.72 13.19 -22.03
C THR A 116 16.99 14.02 -23.29
N PRO A 117 17.88 15.02 -23.25
CA PRO A 117 18.37 15.62 -24.48
C PRO A 117 19.13 14.54 -25.26
N LEU A 118 18.69 14.26 -26.48
CA LEU A 118 19.39 13.34 -27.38
C LEU A 118 20.78 13.91 -27.66
N PRO A 119 21.83 13.06 -27.70
CA PRO A 119 23.16 13.50 -28.11
C PRO A 119 23.07 14.07 -29.53
N HIS A 120 23.53 15.32 -29.68
CA HIS A 120 23.54 16.06 -30.94
C HIS A 120 24.41 15.37 -31.99
N GLU A 121 23.86 15.12 -33.18
CA GLU A 121 24.65 15.20 -34.40
C GLU A 121 24.80 16.69 -34.77
N GLU A 122 26.01 17.15 -35.05
CA GLU A 122 26.28 18.56 -35.37
C GLU A 122 25.36 19.06 -36.49
N GLY A 123 24.47 20.02 -36.18
CA GLY A 123 23.70 20.79 -37.16
C GLY A 123 22.18 20.57 -37.19
N GLN A 124 21.58 19.80 -36.28
CA GLN A 124 20.12 19.71 -36.14
C GLN A 124 19.61 20.56 -34.96
N GLU A 125 18.49 21.26 -35.16
CA GLU A 125 17.79 21.95 -34.07
C GLU A 125 17.42 20.95 -32.96
N GLN A 126 17.55 21.36 -31.69
CA GLN A 126 17.20 20.55 -30.53
C GLN A 126 15.73 20.10 -30.61
N GLN A 127 15.49 18.91 -31.15
CA GLN A 127 14.21 18.25 -31.02
C GLN A 127 14.23 17.51 -29.69
N GLU A 128 13.79 18.19 -28.63
CA GLU A 128 13.46 17.52 -27.38
C GLU A 128 12.42 16.44 -27.71
N VAL A 129 12.77 15.17 -27.51
CA VAL A 129 11.79 14.09 -27.54
C VAL A 129 11.23 14.01 -26.11
N PRO A 130 9.99 14.47 -25.87
CA PRO A 130 9.45 14.42 -24.52
C PRO A 130 9.35 12.95 -24.09
N ALA A 131 10.04 12.62 -23.00
CA ALA A 131 9.98 11.33 -22.36
C ALA A 131 8.85 11.31 -21.32
N GLY A 132 8.70 10.18 -20.63
CA GLY A 132 7.42 9.59 -20.28
C GLY A 132 6.47 10.31 -19.32
N GLY A 133 6.91 11.33 -18.59
CA GLY A 133 6.01 12.26 -17.88
C GLY A 133 5.75 13.58 -18.62
N ALA A 134 6.70 14.00 -19.46
CA ALA A 134 6.62 15.23 -20.23
C ALA A 134 5.76 15.11 -21.50
N ARG A 135 5.57 13.89 -22.03
CA ARG A 135 4.72 13.64 -23.22
C ARG A 135 3.23 13.90 -22.97
N PHE A 136 2.76 13.65 -21.76
CA PHE A 136 1.41 14.00 -21.31
C PHE A 136 1.35 15.42 -20.73
N GLY A 137 2.51 16.04 -20.48
CA GLY A 137 2.65 17.11 -19.49
C GLY A 137 2.28 16.60 -18.09
N VAL A 138 2.62 17.32 -17.03
CA VAL A 138 1.77 17.28 -15.83
C VAL A 138 0.50 18.00 -16.26
N PRO A 139 -0.60 17.30 -16.60
CA PRO A 139 -1.78 17.99 -17.09
C PRO A 139 -2.32 18.72 -15.87
N THR A 140 -2.21 20.04 -15.88
CA THR A 140 -2.82 20.89 -14.83
C THR A 140 -4.34 20.68 -14.76
N ASN A 141 -4.92 20.02 -15.78
CA ASN A 141 -6.32 19.58 -15.84
C ASN A 141 -6.44 18.14 -16.40
N VAL A 142 -6.15 17.11 -15.59
CA VAL A 142 -6.58 15.73 -15.93
C VAL A 142 -8.11 15.68 -15.83
N SER A 143 -8.80 15.65 -16.96
CA SER A 143 -10.27 15.55 -16.99
C SER A 143 -10.72 14.09 -16.81
N PRO A 144 -11.96 13.84 -16.33
CA PRO A 144 -12.55 12.50 -16.31
C PRO A 144 -12.64 11.81 -17.68
N GLU A 145 -12.43 12.55 -18.77
CA GLU A 145 -12.48 12.05 -20.15
C GLU A 145 -11.18 11.36 -20.57
N VAL A 146 -10.06 11.64 -19.87
CA VAL A 146 -8.78 10.97 -20.11
C VAL A 146 -8.80 9.60 -19.43
N VAL A 147 -9.02 8.55 -20.21
CA VAL A 147 -9.08 7.16 -19.76
C VAL A 147 -8.25 6.24 -20.65
N CYS A 148 -7.73 5.17 -20.08
CA CYS A 148 -7.10 4.06 -20.79
C CYS A 148 -8.16 3.29 -21.58
N SER A 149 -7.83 3.03 -22.84
CA SER A 149 -8.65 2.28 -23.79
C SER A 149 -8.26 0.80 -23.88
N SER A 150 -7.11 0.44 -23.31
CA SER A 150 -6.58 -0.92 -23.29
C SER A 150 -6.00 -1.29 -21.93
N VAL A 151 -5.89 -2.60 -21.68
CA VAL A 151 -5.22 -3.10 -20.47
C VAL A 151 -3.75 -2.70 -20.43
N SER A 152 -3.08 -2.69 -21.59
CA SER A 152 -1.68 -2.29 -21.71
C SER A 152 -1.44 -0.86 -21.20
N GLU A 153 -2.31 0.07 -21.57
CA GLU A 153 -2.26 1.45 -21.04
C GLU A 153 -2.54 1.47 -19.53
N LEU A 154 -3.59 0.76 -19.08
CA LEU A 154 -3.98 0.74 -17.68
C LEU A 154 -2.88 0.22 -16.75
N VAL A 155 -2.30 -0.94 -17.08
CA VAL A 155 -1.28 -1.58 -16.22
C VAL A 155 0.01 -0.76 -16.20
N ARG A 156 0.39 -0.13 -17.31
CA ARG A 156 1.56 0.77 -17.34
C ARG A 156 1.32 2.06 -16.56
N MET A 157 0.13 2.67 -16.64
CA MET A 157 -0.25 3.81 -15.81
C MET A 157 -0.18 3.47 -14.31
N ALA A 158 -0.85 2.39 -13.93
CA ALA A 158 -0.87 1.93 -12.54
C ALA A 158 0.54 1.59 -12.05
N ALA A 159 1.36 0.96 -12.90
CA ALA A 159 2.72 0.60 -12.54
C ALA A 159 3.63 1.82 -12.39
N ALA A 160 3.53 2.78 -13.31
CA ALA A 160 4.26 4.04 -13.23
C ALA A 160 3.91 4.81 -11.95
N ALA A 161 2.64 4.83 -11.53
CA ALA A 161 2.22 5.47 -10.29
C ALA A 161 2.91 4.87 -9.04
N LEU A 162 3.06 3.53 -8.98
CA LEU A 162 3.77 2.86 -7.88
C LEU A 162 5.27 3.10 -7.90
N ILE A 163 5.89 3.12 -9.08
CA ILE A 163 7.32 3.46 -9.20
C ILE A 163 7.55 4.92 -8.80
N SER A 164 6.67 5.84 -9.20
CA SER A 164 6.72 7.22 -8.71
C SER A 164 6.53 7.32 -7.20
N LEU A 165 5.69 6.47 -6.60
CA LEU A 165 5.55 6.39 -5.14
C LEU A 165 6.87 5.95 -4.51
N TYR A 166 7.48 4.90 -5.03
CA TYR A 166 8.77 4.42 -4.56
C TYR A 166 9.85 5.50 -4.64
N VAL A 167 9.93 6.22 -5.76
CA VAL A 167 10.87 7.33 -5.92
C VAL A 167 10.60 8.41 -4.87
N TYR A 168 9.33 8.81 -4.72
CA TYR A 168 8.90 9.82 -3.75
C TYR A 168 9.25 9.46 -2.30
N LEU A 169 9.12 8.18 -1.94
CA LEU A 169 9.38 7.67 -0.58
C LEU A 169 10.86 7.52 -0.26
N ASN A 170 11.72 7.28 -1.25
CA ASN A 170 13.11 6.85 -1.01
C ASN A 170 14.18 7.84 -1.48
N PHE A 171 13.88 8.74 -2.43
CA PHE A 171 14.90 9.57 -3.07
C PHE A 171 14.58 11.06 -2.95
N LYS A 172 15.61 11.86 -2.69
CA LYS A 172 15.54 13.31 -2.88
C LYS A 172 15.54 13.59 -4.37
N GLN A 173 14.63 14.43 -4.84
CA GLN A 173 14.59 14.83 -6.24
C GLN A 173 15.54 16.01 -6.50
N GLY A 174 16.17 16.02 -7.66
CA GLY A 174 16.97 17.13 -8.14
C GLY A 174 16.09 18.29 -8.65
N PRO A 175 16.67 19.48 -8.85
CA PRO A 175 15.95 20.67 -9.30
C PRO A 175 15.36 20.56 -10.72
N ASN A 176 15.80 19.59 -11.51
CA ASN A 176 15.34 19.36 -12.89
C ASN A 176 14.44 18.11 -13.02
N ASP A 177 14.17 17.40 -11.91
CA ASP A 177 13.31 16.23 -11.93
C ASP A 177 11.84 16.68 -11.91
N LEU A 178 10.96 15.93 -12.59
CA LEU A 178 9.52 16.11 -12.41
C LEU A 178 9.14 15.72 -10.98
N ALA A 179 8.29 16.52 -10.35
CA ALA A 179 7.81 16.26 -8.99
C ALA A 179 7.11 14.89 -8.93
N ALA A 180 7.69 13.94 -8.19
CA ALA A 180 7.26 12.54 -8.19
C ALA A 180 5.83 12.37 -7.66
N ASP A 181 5.41 13.23 -6.73
CA ASP A 181 4.05 13.31 -6.22
C ASP A 181 3.06 13.76 -7.31
N GLU A 182 3.37 14.79 -8.09
CA GLU A 182 2.51 15.23 -9.20
C GLU A 182 2.34 14.14 -10.25
N VAL A 183 3.43 13.50 -10.67
CA VAL A 183 3.42 12.41 -11.66
C VAL A 183 2.59 11.22 -11.15
N LEU A 184 2.80 10.82 -9.90
CA LEU A 184 2.01 9.80 -9.23
C LEU A 184 0.51 10.14 -9.20
N LEU A 185 0.17 11.38 -8.84
CA LEU A 185 -1.23 11.83 -8.75
C LEU A 185 -1.91 11.80 -10.12
N VAL A 186 -1.19 12.16 -11.19
CA VAL A 186 -1.70 12.09 -12.57
C VAL A 186 -1.98 10.64 -12.98
N TYR A 187 -0.99 9.75 -12.87
CA TYR A 187 -1.13 8.36 -13.32
C TYR A 187 -2.16 7.58 -12.53
N SER A 188 -2.17 7.74 -11.21
CA SER A 188 -3.20 7.13 -10.36
C SER A 188 -4.60 7.64 -10.70
N THR A 189 -4.75 8.93 -11.02
CA THR A 189 -6.05 9.50 -11.43
C THR A 189 -6.54 8.95 -12.76
N ILE A 190 -5.67 8.84 -13.76
CA ILE A 190 -6.02 8.25 -15.06
C ILE A 190 -6.45 6.80 -14.87
N ALA A 191 -5.68 6.00 -14.12
CA ALA A 191 -6.02 4.60 -13.84
C ALA A 191 -7.35 4.47 -13.07
N ILE A 192 -7.63 5.35 -12.10
CA ILE A 192 -8.92 5.37 -11.39
C ILE A 192 -10.08 5.66 -12.34
N HIS A 193 -9.98 6.70 -13.17
CA HIS A 193 -11.04 7.07 -14.10
C HIS A 193 -11.30 5.96 -15.12
N SER A 194 -10.24 5.31 -15.60
CA SER A 194 -10.31 4.16 -16.51
C SER A 194 -11.11 3.00 -15.92
N CYS A 195 -10.97 2.75 -14.61
CA CYS A 195 -11.71 1.71 -13.90
C CYS A 195 -13.05 2.18 -13.30
N ALA A 196 -13.41 3.46 -13.41
CA ALA A 196 -14.60 4.01 -12.76
C ALA A 196 -15.87 3.85 -13.60
N ASN A 197 -15.75 3.87 -14.93
CA ASN A 197 -16.86 3.63 -15.86
C ASN A 197 -17.15 2.12 -15.93
N PRO A 198 -18.39 1.66 -15.64
CA PRO A 198 -18.70 0.22 -15.64
C PRO A 198 -18.48 -0.49 -16.97
N ASP A 199 -18.79 0.15 -18.10
CA ASP A 199 -18.64 -0.43 -19.43
C ASP A 199 -17.16 -0.57 -19.79
N ASN A 200 -16.36 0.48 -19.52
CA ASN A 200 -14.91 0.44 -19.74
C ASN A 200 -14.24 -0.60 -18.82
N ALA A 201 -14.62 -0.62 -17.54
CA ALA A 201 -14.10 -1.57 -16.57
C ALA A 201 -14.41 -3.03 -16.98
N ALA A 202 -15.62 -3.31 -17.48
CA ALA A 202 -15.97 -4.64 -17.97
C ALA A 202 -15.12 -5.06 -19.19
N ALA A 203 -14.85 -4.14 -20.12
CA ALA A 203 -14.01 -4.40 -21.29
C ALA A 203 -12.54 -4.63 -20.92
N LEU A 204 -12.01 -3.83 -19.98
CA LEU A 204 -10.65 -3.97 -19.46
C LEU A 204 -10.49 -5.24 -18.63
N ASP A 205 -11.48 -5.58 -17.79
CA ASP A 205 -11.49 -6.84 -17.05
C ASP A 205 -11.45 -8.03 -18.00
N ALA A 206 -12.29 -8.06 -19.06
CA ALA A 206 -12.27 -9.15 -20.02
C ALA A 206 -10.89 -9.35 -20.67
N GLN A 207 -10.20 -8.27 -21.02
CA GLN A 207 -8.82 -8.30 -21.52
C GLN A 207 -7.83 -8.80 -20.47
N MET A 208 -7.93 -8.35 -19.21
CA MET A 208 -7.05 -8.81 -18.12
C MET A 208 -7.22 -10.30 -17.86
N ARG A 209 -8.45 -10.81 -17.87
CA ARG A 209 -8.70 -12.25 -17.71
C ARG A 209 -8.01 -13.06 -18.80
N ALA A 210 -8.09 -12.63 -20.06
CA ALA A 210 -7.40 -13.32 -21.15
C ALA A 210 -5.87 -13.38 -20.94
N ILE A 211 -5.26 -12.32 -20.41
CA ILE A 211 -3.82 -12.30 -20.07
C ILE A 211 -3.52 -13.26 -18.90
N ILE A 212 -4.33 -13.21 -17.85
CA ILE A 212 -4.17 -14.07 -16.65
C ILE A 212 -4.38 -15.54 -17.02
N ASP A 213 -5.40 -15.87 -17.80
CA ASP A 213 -5.71 -17.24 -18.20
C ASP A 213 -4.59 -17.79 -19.08
N ALA A 214 -4.06 -16.99 -20.03
CA ALA A 214 -2.90 -17.38 -20.83
C ALA A 214 -1.64 -17.62 -19.97
N ASP A 215 -1.39 -16.76 -18.98
CA ASP A 215 -0.28 -16.94 -18.03
C ASP A 215 -0.46 -18.19 -17.16
N LEU A 216 -1.68 -18.45 -16.69
CA LEU A 216 -2.02 -19.64 -15.91
C LEU A 216 -1.94 -20.92 -16.75
N GLU A 217 -2.27 -20.89 -18.03
CA GLU A 217 -2.07 -22.02 -18.94
C GLU A 217 -0.58 -22.31 -19.16
N GLU A 218 0.23 -21.27 -19.36
CA GLU A 218 1.69 -21.40 -19.50
C GLU A 218 2.33 -21.91 -18.20
N ARG A 219 1.96 -21.32 -17.05
CA ARG A 219 2.42 -21.74 -15.72
C ARG A 219 1.84 -23.09 -15.30
N GLY A 220 0.63 -23.42 -15.70
CA GLY A 220 -0.04 -24.69 -15.46
C GLY A 220 0.64 -25.81 -16.22
N SER A 221 1.05 -25.57 -17.47
CA SER A 221 1.95 -26.45 -18.21
C SER A 221 3.28 -26.63 -17.48
N LEU A 222 3.84 -25.56 -16.89
CA LEU A 222 5.07 -25.60 -16.10
C LEU A 222 4.90 -26.29 -14.72
N SER A 223 3.75 -26.13 -14.06
CA SER A 223 3.47 -26.73 -12.76
C SER A 223 3.16 -28.22 -12.92
N VAL A 224 2.40 -28.61 -13.95
CA VAL A 224 2.24 -30.00 -14.37
C VAL A 224 3.58 -30.61 -14.75
N TRP A 225 4.46 -29.87 -15.44
CA TRP A 225 5.81 -30.32 -15.76
C TRP A 225 6.69 -30.48 -14.50
N ARG A 226 6.68 -29.53 -13.56
CA ARG A 226 7.40 -29.61 -12.29
C ARG A 226 6.85 -30.71 -11.39
N GLN A 227 5.53 -30.90 -11.36
CA GLN A 227 4.86 -31.94 -10.60
C GLN A 227 5.12 -33.31 -11.23
N GLN A 228 5.24 -33.42 -12.56
CA GLN A 228 5.73 -34.61 -13.24
C GLN A 228 7.22 -34.88 -12.96
N GLN A 229 8.07 -33.86 -12.94
CA GLN A 229 9.48 -33.99 -12.54
C GLN A 229 9.59 -34.45 -11.08
N GLN A 230 8.84 -33.83 -10.17
CA GLN A 230 8.81 -34.18 -8.75
C GLN A 230 8.16 -35.54 -8.50
N GLN A 231 7.13 -35.94 -9.25
CA GLN A 231 6.59 -37.30 -9.21
C GLN A 231 7.56 -38.32 -9.80
N GLN A 232 8.33 -38.00 -10.83
CA GLN A 232 9.40 -38.86 -11.34
C GLN A 232 10.53 -39.01 -10.32
N GLN A 233 10.81 -37.96 -9.54
CA GLN A 233 11.80 -37.95 -8.46
C GLN A 233 11.29 -38.72 -7.23
N LEU A 234 10.03 -38.52 -6.82
CA LEU A 234 9.38 -39.27 -5.73
C LEU A 234 9.06 -40.73 -6.10
N ALA A 235 8.85 -41.04 -7.38
CA ALA A 235 8.75 -42.41 -7.88
C ALA A 235 10.11 -43.11 -7.89
N ALA A 236 11.21 -42.35 -8.01
CA ALA A 236 12.56 -42.87 -7.77
C ALA A 236 12.84 -43.08 -6.27
N ASP A 237 12.19 -42.32 -5.38
CA ASP A 237 12.41 -42.35 -3.92
C ASP A 237 11.33 -43.09 -3.09
N GLY A 238 10.31 -43.65 -3.73
CA GLY A 238 9.41 -44.65 -3.12
C GLY A 238 8.48 -44.17 -2.00
N ALA A 239 7.73 -43.09 -2.18
CA ALA A 239 6.67 -42.69 -1.24
C ALA A 239 5.34 -42.32 -1.92
N ALA A 240 4.25 -42.88 -1.42
CA ALA A 240 2.88 -42.71 -1.90
C ALA A 240 2.29 -41.36 -1.48
N ALA A 241 1.71 -40.62 -2.43
CA ALA A 241 0.99 -39.37 -2.18
C ALA A 241 -0.52 -39.60 -2.06
N GLY A 242 -1.09 -39.11 -0.95
CA GLY A 242 -2.53 -39.07 -0.68
C GLY A 242 -3.22 -37.90 -1.38
N GLU A 243 -4.53 -38.05 -1.58
CA GLU A 243 -5.43 -37.16 -2.32
C GLU A 243 -5.56 -35.77 -1.69
N ALA A 244 -5.34 -34.73 -2.49
CA ALA A 244 -5.57 -33.33 -2.12
C ALA A 244 -7.05 -32.97 -2.30
N GLY A 245 -7.68 -32.53 -1.21
CA GLY A 245 -9.05 -32.02 -1.21
C GLY A 245 -9.17 -30.71 -1.97
N ALA A 246 -10.21 -30.62 -2.80
CA ALA A 246 -10.58 -29.42 -3.53
C ALA A 246 -11.22 -28.39 -2.58
N GLU A 247 -10.41 -27.48 -2.04
CA GLU A 247 -10.93 -26.21 -1.56
C GLU A 247 -11.28 -25.35 -2.78
N ALA A 248 -12.55 -25.01 -2.92
CA ALA A 248 -12.97 -23.88 -3.75
C ALA A 248 -12.47 -22.59 -3.09
N GLN A 249 -11.16 -22.33 -3.21
CA GLN A 249 -10.59 -21.02 -2.98
C GLN A 249 -11.30 -20.10 -3.95
N GLN A 250 -12.15 -19.22 -3.42
CA GLN A 250 -12.63 -18.07 -4.14
C GLN A 250 -11.41 -17.17 -4.37
N THR A 251 -10.62 -17.48 -5.40
CA THR A 251 -9.54 -16.65 -5.88
C THR A 251 -10.20 -15.35 -6.32
N VAL A 252 -10.11 -14.34 -5.46
CA VAL A 252 -10.45 -12.98 -5.84
C VAL A 252 -9.59 -12.65 -7.06
N GLN A 253 -10.22 -12.61 -8.23
CA GLN A 253 -9.54 -12.33 -9.48
C GLN A 253 -9.08 -10.88 -9.44
N PHE A 254 -7.78 -10.66 -9.69
CA PHE A 254 -7.21 -9.32 -9.79
C PHE A 254 -7.70 -8.66 -11.08
N GLY A 255 -8.30 -7.48 -10.97
CA GLY A 255 -8.87 -6.74 -12.10
C GLY A 255 -9.04 -5.25 -11.80
N CYS A 256 -9.92 -4.58 -12.54
CA CYS A 256 -10.15 -3.13 -12.49
C CYS A 256 -10.49 -2.65 -11.07
N ALA A 257 -11.24 -3.43 -10.30
CA ALA A 257 -11.60 -3.07 -8.93
C ALA A 257 -10.38 -3.02 -8.00
N GLN A 258 -9.47 -3.99 -8.09
CA GLN A 258 -8.24 -4.02 -7.30
C GLN A 258 -7.24 -2.95 -7.75
N ILE A 259 -7.10 -2.73 -9.06
CA ILE A 259 -6.27 -1.62 -9.58
C ILE A 259 -6.81 -0.29 -9.08
N ARG A 260 -8.12 -0.05 -9.20
CA ARG A 260 -8.75 1.18 -8.71
C ARG A 260 -8.57 1.36 -7.21
N TRP A 261 -8.75 0.28 -6.44
CA TRP A 261 -8.51 0.28 -5.01
C TRP A 261 -7.07 0.67 -4.67
N LEU A 262 -6.09 0.07 -5.36
CA LEU A 262 -4.66 0.34 -5.17
C LEU A 262 -4.30 1.78 -5.52
N MET A 263 -4.87 2.33 -6.59
CA MET A 263 -4.60 3.72 -6.99
C MET A 263 -5.20 4.74 -6.02
N HIS A 264 -6.38 4.48 -5.46
CA HIS A 264 -6.91 5.31 -4.36
C HIS A 264 -6.04 5.21 -3.11
N TYR A 265 -5.54 4.01 -2.79
CA TYR A 265 -4.61 3.81 -1.68
C TYR A 265 -3.35 4.68 -1.83
N VAL A 266 -2.70 4.62 -3.00
CA VAL A 266 -1.49 5.38 -3.33
C VAL A 266 -1.73 6.89 -3.21
N ARG A 267 -2.81 7.41 -3.81
CA ARG A 267 -3.17 8.84 -3.70
C ARG A 267 -3.41 9.27 -2.26
N GLY A 268 -4.15 8.46 -1.51
CA GLY A 268 -4.46 8.73 -0.12
C GLY A 268 -3.19 8.79 0.76
N LEU A 269 -2.19 7.96 0.45
CA LEU A 269 -0.89 7.98 1.12
C LEU A 269 -0.14 9.29 0.84
N VAL A 270 -0.05 9.71 -0.42
CA VAL A 270 0.60 10.98 -0.79
C VAL A 270 -0.14 12.18 -0.19
N ALA A 271 -1.47 12.21 -0.25
CA ALA A 271 -2.27 13.27 0.38
C ALA A 271 -2.01 13.37 1.89
N HIS A 272 -1.82 12.24 2.58
CA HIS A 272 -1.44 12.24 3.99
C HIS A 272 -0.07 12.90 4.22
N HIS A 273 0.92 12.56 3.41
CA HIS A 273 2.26 13.14 3.50
C HIS A 273 2.25 14.64 3.17
N MET A 274 1.53 15.06 2.13
CA MET A 274 1.37 16.48 1.80
C MET A 274 0.67 17.24 2.93
N ALA A 275 -0.33 16.66 3.60
CA ALA A 275 -0.93 17.27 4.78
C ALA A 275 0.10 17.51 5.90
N ALA A 276 1.03 16.58 6.12
CA ALA A 276 2.12 16.74 7.08
C ALA A 276 3.13 17.81 6.65
N VAL A 277 3.45 17.92 5.35
CA VAL A 277 4.31 19.01 4.83
C VAL A 277 3.64 20.37 5.06
N HIS A 278 2.39 20.53 4.65
CA HIS A 278 1.64 21.77 4.84
C HIS A 278 1.49 22.15 6.32
N HIS A 279 1.37 21.15 7.21
CA HIS A 279 1.39 21.40 8.65
C HIS A 279 2.68 22.09 9.10
N LEU A 280 3.83 21.59 8.65
CA LEU A 280 5.14 22.11 9.02
C LEU A 280 5.42 23.50 8.42
N LEU A 281 4.83 23.78 7.25
CA LEU A 281 4.84 25.10 6.62
C LEU A 281 3.84 26.09 7.24
N GLY A 282 3.02 25.68 8.20
CA GLY A 282 1.97 26.52 8.78
C GLY A 282 0.79 26.80 7.83
N GLN A 283 0.66 26.02 6.75
CA GLN A 283 -0.36 26.15 5.71
C GLN A 283 -1.63 25.38 6.07
N GLN A 284 -2.38 25.89 7.06
CA GLN A 284 -3.52 25.18 7.66
C GLN A 284 -4.63 24.83 6.67
N GLN A 285 -4.92 25.71 5.70
CA GLN A 285 -5.97 25.46 4.72
C GLN A 285 -5.60 24.30 3.79
N GLN A 286 -4.38 24.32 3.23
CA GLN A 286 -3.87 23.27 2.35
C GLN A 286 -3.73 21.94 3.10
N GLN A 287 -3.32 21.98 4.37
CA GLN A 287 -3.33 20.81 5.25
C GLN A 287 -4.73 20.19 5.35
N ALA A 288 -5.77 21.01 5.59
CA ALA A 288 -7.14 20.53 5.69
C ALA A 288 -7.66 19.96 4.36
N GLU A 289 -7.35 20.62 3.23
CA GLU A 289 -7.68 20.14 1.89
C GLU A 289 -7.05 18.77 1.61
N CYS A 290 -5.80 18.56 1.99
CA CYS A 290 -5.12 17.27 1.87
C CYS A 290 -5.76 16.16 2.72
N TYR A 291 -6.16 16.45 3.96
CA TYR A 291 -6.89 15.46 4.78
C TYR A 291 -8.27 15.12 4.21
N LEU A 292 -8.97 16.08 3.61
CA LEU A 292 -10.24 15.83 2.93
C LEU A 292 -10.04 14.98 1.67
N ALA A 293 -8.98 15.25 0.89
CA ALA A 293 -8.61 14.45 -0.26
C ALA A 293 -8.28 13.00 0.15
N GLN A 294 -7.45 12.83 1.18
CA GLN A 294 -7.14 11.51 1.75
C GLN A 294 -8.42 10.77 2.17
N GLN A 295 -9.31 11.43 2.93
CA GLN A 295 -10.56 10.81 3.38
C GLN A 295 -11.44 10.37 2.20
N LYS A 296 -11.54 11.19 1.14
CA LYS A 296 -12.30 10.86 -0.07
C LYS A 296 -11.72 9.66 -0.82
N ASP A 297 -10.41 9.57 -0.93
CA ASP A 297 -9.73 8.43 -1.55
C ASP A 297 -9.96 7.15 -0.74
N MET A 298 -9.80 7.18 0.59
CA MET A 298 -10.10 6.02 1.45
C MET A 298 -11.58 5.60 1.40
N GLN A 299 -12.50 6.56 1.31
CA GLN A 299 -13.92 6.25 1.09
C GLN A 299 -14.16 5.57 -0.26
N SER A 300 -13.42 6.00 -1.28
CA SER A 300 -13.53 5.45 -2.63
C SER A 300 -12.94 4.04 -2.72
N MET A 301 -11.96 3.69 -1.89
CA MET A 301 -11.51 2.31 -1.71
C MET A 301 -12.63 1.40 -1.19
N CYS A 302 -13.42 1.85 -0.20
CA CYS A 302 -14.59 1.11 0.27
C CYS A 302 -15.65 0.93 -0.83
N LYS A 303 -15.73 1.84 -1.81
CA LYS A 303 -16.65 1.69 -2.96
C LYS A 303 -16.08 0.75 -4.02
N ALA A 304 -14.77 0.77 -4.24
CA ALA A 304 -14.08 -0.09 -5.19
C ALA A 304 -14.13 -1.56 -4.77
N LEU A 305 -13.91 -1.83 -3.47
CA LEU A 305 -14.01 -3.16 -2.88
C LEU A 305 -14.80 -3.10 -1.55
N PRO A 306 -16.15 -3.23 -1.62
CA PRO A 306 -17.04 -3.10 -0.45
C PRO A 306 -16.82 -4.08 0.69
N ASP A 307 -16.23 -5.24 0.41
CA ASP A 307 -16.00 -6.28 1.42
C ASP A 307 -14.52 -6.39 1.81
N HIS A 308 -13.68 -5.45 1.35
CA HIS A 308 -12.26 -5.46 1.67
C HIS A 308 -12.00 -4.85 3.05
N PRO A 309 -11.56 -5.64 4.06
CA PRO A 309 -11.49 -5.18 5.44
C PRO A 309 -10.57 -3.96 5.63
N LEU A 310 -9.47 -3.93 4.88
CA LEU A 310 -8.49 -2.86 4.97
C LEU A 310 -9.04 -1.47 4.60
N SER A 311 -9.99 -1.41 3.66
CA SER A 311 -10.62 -0.15 3.24
C SER A 311 -11.32 0.51 4.42
N TYR A 312 -12.04 -0.30 5.21
CA TYR A 312 -12.76 0.17 6.39
C TYR A 312 -11.80 0.73 7.45
N SER A 313 -10.71 0.01 7.73
CA SER A 313 -9.70 0.46 8.69
C SER A 313 -9.08 1.81 8.29
N LEU A 314 -8.62 1.93 7.04
CA LEU A 314 -7.98 3.15 6.55
C LEU A 314 -8.94 4.35 6.51
N PHE A 315 -10.18 4.12 6.05
CA PHE A 315 -11.20 5.17 6.03
C PHE A 315 -11.60 5.60 7.45
N ALA A 316 -11.76 4.66 8.37
CA ALA A 316 -12.08 4.96 9.75
C ALA A 316 -10.96 5.77 10.42
N ARG A 317 -9.68 5.45 10.17
CA ARG A 317 -8.56 6.25 10.65
C ARG A 317 -8.61 7.69 10.14
N CYS A 318 -8.94 7.90 8.87
CA CYS A 318 -9.16 9.25 8.32
C CYS A 318 -10.32 9.98 9.01
N CYS A 319 -11.43 9.28 9.26
CA CYS A 319 -12.56 9.84 10.00
C CYS A 319 -12.16 10.25 11.42
N MET A 320 -11.41 9.41 12.13
CA MET A 320 -10.94 9.71 13.48
C MET A 320 -9.97 10.91 13.51
N ASN A 321 -9.05 11.01 12.54
CA ASN A 321 -8.19 12.20 12.39
C ASN A 321 -9.02 13.49 12.19
N ASN A 322 -10.12 13.40 11.43
CA ASN A 322 -11.06 14.50 11.20
C ASN A 322 -12.14 14.65 12.29
N GLN A 323 -11.97 14.03 13.46
CA GLN A 323 -12.90 14.10 14.60
C GLN A 323 -14.31 13.56 14.34
N GLN A 324 -14.47 12.65 13.38
CA GLN A 324 -15.73 12.03 12.99
C GLN A 324 -15.89 10.63 13.63
N MET A 325 -15.81 10.55 14.96
CA MET A 325 -15.79 9.27 15.71
C MET A 325 -17.00 8.38 15.43
N GLY A 326 -18.19 8.96 15.27
CA GLY A 326 -19.40 8.19 14.97
C GLY A 326 -19.37 7.52 13.58
N VAL A 327 -18.81 8.22 12.58
CA VAL A 327 -18.62 7.65 11.24
C VAL A 327 -17.58 6.52 11.29
N ALA A 328 -16.47 6.75 12.00
CA ALA A 328 -15.43 5.74 12.19
C ALA A 328 -15.98 4.47 12.84
N ALA A 329 -16.70 4.60 13.97
CA ALA A 329 -17.27 3.47 14.70
C ALA A 329 -18.24 2.64 13.84
N ALA A 330 -19.10 3.30 13.05
CA ALA A 330 -20.05 2.62 12.17
C ALA A 330 -19.36 1.87 11.02
N PHE A 331 -18.31 2.45 10.42
CA PHE A 331 -17.55 1.76 9.37
C PHE A 331 -16.72 0.61 9.93
N LEU A 332 -16.12 0.76 11.12
CA LEU A 332 -15.33 -0.29 11.75
C LEU A 332 -16.18 -1.50 12.15
N GLU A 333 -17.43 -1.30 12.55
CA GLU A 333 -18.36 -2.41 12.81
C GLU A 333 -18.57 -3.28 11.56
N ARG A 334 -18.80 -2.64 10.40
CA ARG A 334 -18.90 -3.33 9.12
C ARG A 334 -17.57 -3.98 8.70
N GLY A 335 -16.47 -3.27 8.92
CA GLY A 335 -15.12 -3.77 8.63
C GLY A 335 -14.77 -5.01 9.44
N LEU A 336 -15.11 -5.05 10.74
CA LEU A 336 -14.91 -6.21 11.60
C LEU A 336 -15.72 -7.42 11.11
N ALA A 337 -16.97 -7.21 10.68
CA ALA A 337 -17.76 -8.28 10.08
C ALA A 337 -17.13 -8.81 8.79
N ALA A 338 -16.64 -7.93 7.91
CA ALA A 338 -15.94 -8.31 6.70
C ALA A 338 -14.62 -9.07 7.00
N ALA A 339 -13.83 -8.59 7.96
CA ALA A 339 -12.59 -9.24 8.38
C ALA A 339 -12.82 -10.64 8.94
N ALA A 340 -13.84 -10.79 9.80
CA ALA A 340 -14.23 -12.07 10.35
C ALA A 340 -14.67 -13.05 9.26
N ALA A 341 -15.47 -12.59 8.29
CA ALA A 341 -15.97 -13.42 7.19
C ALA A 341 -14.86 -14.05 6.34
N VAL A 342 -13.74 -13.34 6.15
CA VAL A 342 -12.60 -13.84 5.35
C VAL A 342 -11.45 -14.38 6.20
N GLY A 343 -11.55 -14.32 7.53
CA GLY A 343 -10.48 -14.73 8.46
C GLY A 343 -9.24 -13.84 8.41
N HIS A 344 -9.42 -12.52 8.28
CA HIS A 344 -8.35 -11.52 8.25
C HIS A 344 -7.95 -11.09 9.66
N ASP A 345 -7.00 -11.81 10.23
CA ASP A 345 -6.44 -11.61 11.56
C ASP A 345 -5.77 -10.24 11.75
N ALA A 346 -4.93 -9.78 10.82
CA ALA A 346 -4.34 -8.43 10.94
C ALA A 346 -5.41 -7.32 10.90
N GLY A 347 -6.40 -7.45 10.02
CA GLY A 347 -7.53 -6.52 9.93
C GLY A 347 -8.41 -6.54 11.18
N LEU A 348 -8.69 -7.72 11.73
CA LEU A 348 -9.40 -7.89 13.00
C LEU A 348 -8.64 -7.21 14.14
N CYS A 349 -7.32 -7.42 14.23
CA CYS A 349 -6.49 -6.83 15.25
C CYS A 349 -6.56 -5.30 15.20
N GLN A 350 -6.25 -4.69 14.06
CA GLN A 350 -6.26 -3.23 13.88
C GLN A 350 -7.63 -2.62 14.12
N MET A 351 -8.68 -3.15 13.47
CA MET A 351 -10.01 -2.55 13.55
C MET A 351 -10.65 -2.67 14.93
N SER A 352 -10.30 -3.70 15.71
CA SER A 352 -10.82 -3.86 17.06
C SER A 352 -10.32 -2.74 17.97
N PHE A 353 -9.02 -2.42 17.92
CA PHE A 353 -8.45 -1.29 18.67
C PHE A 353 -8.95 0.06 18.14
N GLN A 354 -9.04 0.24 16.82
CA GLN A 354 -9.61 1.45 16.23
C GLN A 354 -11.05 1.68 16.69
N ARG A 355 -11.87 0.62 16.75
CA ARG A 355 -13.27 0.75 17.17
C ARG A 355 -13.38 1.03 18.65
N ALA A 356 -12.57 0.36 19.48
CA ALA A 356 -12.48 0.66 20.90
C ALA A 356 -12.11 2.14 21.13
N GLY A 357 -11.11 2.64 20.42
CA GLY A 357 -10.71 4.06 20.46
C GLY A 357 -11.82 5.01 20.01
N ALA A 358 -12.47 4.74 18.88
CA ALA A 358 -13.58 5.55 18.37
C ALA A 358 -14.75 5.61 19.37
N LEU A 359 -15.11 4.48 19.98
CA LEU A 359 -16.17 4.41 20.99
C LEU A 359 -15.80 5.21 22.26
N LEU A 360 -14.59 5.04 22.78
CA LEU A 360 -14.09 5.80 23.93
C LEU A 360 -14.08 7.32 23.67
N LEU A 361 -13.89 7.74 22.42
CA LEU A 361 -13.89 9.15 22.00
C LEU A 361 -15.29 9.69 21.63
N GLY A 362 -16.37 8.95 21.92
CA GLY A 362 -17.75 9.40 21.73
C GLY A 362 -18.41 8.93 20.43
N GLY A 363 -17.86 7.92 19.76
CA GLY A 363 -18.42 7.37 18.52
C GLY A 363 -19.84 6.77 18.68
N ALA A 364 -20.23 6.36 19.89
CA ALA A 364 -21.58 5.89 20.20
C ALA A 364 -22.51 6.96 20.81
N GLY A 365 -22.04 8.20 20.94
CA GLY A 365 -22.76 9.28 21.62
C GLY A 365 -22.15 9.63 22.98
N LYS A 366 -22.98 10.16 23.89
CA LYS A 366 -22.53 10.72 25.18
C LYS A 366 -21.96 9.66 26.12
N THR A 367 -22.54 8.47 26.10
CA THR A 367 -22.12 7.33 26.90
C THR A 367 -21.58 6.22 26.01
N VAL A 368 -20.71 5.39 26.57
CA VAL A 368 -20.14 4.21 25.92
C VAL A 368 -20.39 2.99 26.79
N ASP A 369 -20.80 1.89 26.17
CA ASP A 369 -20.91 0.58 26.80
C ASP A 369 -19.51 -0.02 26.98
N VAL A 370 -19.13 -0.18 28.24
CA VAL A 370 -17.83 -0.68 28.66
C VAL A 370 -17.62 -2.14 28.25
N GLY A 371 -18.68 -2.95 28.29
CA GLY A 371 -18.61 -4.36 27.88
C GLY A 371 -18.23 -4.49 26.40
N VAL A 372 -18.76 -3.60 25.55
CA VAL A 372 -18.41 -3.56 24.11
C VAL A 372 -16.94 -3.17 23.92
N VAL A 373 -16.44 -2.17 24.65
CA VAL A 373 -15.03 -1.74 24.56
C VAL A 373 -14.09 -2.86 25.02
N GLN A 374 -14.40 -3.54 26.13
CA GLN A 374 -13.59 -4.65 26.63
C GLN A 374 -13.59 -5.85 25.67
N GLN A 375 -14.74 -6.18 25.09
CA GLN A 375 -14.84 -7.24 24.09
C GLN A 375 -13.95 -6.92 22.86
N LEU A 376 -13.95 -5.67 22.40
CA LEU A 376 -13.09 -5.25 21.29
C LEU A 376 -11.61 -5.32 21.64
N ILE A 377 -11.21 -4.88 22.84
CA ILE A 377 -9.82 -5.00 23.30
C ILE A 377 -9.40 -6.47 23.34
N GLN A 378 -10.24 -7.34 23.92
CA GLN A 378 -9.98 -8.77 24.01
C GLN A 378 -9.85 -9.40 22.61
N GLN A 379 -10.78 -9.12 21.70
CA GLN A 379 -10.73 -9.57 20.31
C GLN A 379 -9.46 -9.08 19.60
N GLY A 380 -9.06 -7.83 19.83
CA GLY A 380 -7.84 -7.25 19.28
C GLY A 380 -6.57 -7.96 19.77
N GLU A 381 -6.50 -8.27 21.07
CA GLU A 381 -5.38 -9.04 21.65
C GLU A 381 -5.36 -10.49 21.18
N GLU A 382 -6.50 -11.17 21.07
CA GLU A 382 -6.58 -12.53 20.53
C GLU A 382 -6.08 -12.59 19.08
N ALA A 383 -6.55 -11.66 18.25
CA ALA A 383 -6.08 -11.52 16.87
C ALA A 383 -4.58 -11.18 16.81
N ARG A 384 -4.08 -10.34 17.73
CA ARG A 384 -2.66 -10.02 17.85
C ARG A 384 -1.82 -11.24 18.20
N VAL A 385 -2.24 -12.02 19.19
CA VAL A 385 -1.56 -13.26 19.60
C VAL A 385 -1.56 -14.26 18.45
N SER A 386 -2.69 -14.41 17.74
CA SER A 386 -2.78 -15.26 16.57
C SER A 386 -1.85 -14.79 15.44
N LEU A 387 -1.75 -13.49 15.17
CA LEU A 387 -0.84 -12.94 14.16
C LEU A 387 0.62 -13.20 14.55
N LEU A 388 0.99 -12.90 15.80
CA LEU A 388 2.36 -13.00 16.29
C LEU A 388 2.83 -14.43 16.53
N SER A 389 1.93 -15.42 16.60
CA SER A 389 2.30 -16.84 16.74
C SER A 389 2.94 -17.39 15.47
N TRP A 390 2.63 -16.81 14.31
CA TRP A 390 3.18 -17.21 13.03
C TRP A 390 4.05 -16.14 12.37
N TRP A 391 3.99 -14.88 12.83
CA TRP A 391 4.84 -13.82 12.32
C TRP A 391 6.32 -14.06 12.69
N PRO A 392 7.26 -13.93 11.74
CA PRO A 392 8.68 -14.15 12.01
C PRO A 392 9.21 -13.25 13.13
N GLU A 393 9.90 -13.84 14.12
CA GLU A 393 10.31 -13.14 15.34
C GLU A 393 11.22 -11.93 15.05
N GLY A 394 12.22 -12.10 14.17
CA GLY A 394 13.14 -11.03 13.77
C GLY A 394 12.47 -9.86 13.05
N TRP A 395 11.18 -9.98 12.76
CA TRP A 395 10.42 -9.06 11.92
C TRP A 395 9.17 -8.50 12.59
N ARG A 396 9.01 -8.74 13.91
CA ARG A 396 7.82 -8.30 14.66
C ARG A 396 7.56 -6.80 14.58
N ALA A 397 8.60 -5.99 14.41
CA ALA A 397 8.46 -4.54 14.23
C ALA A 397 7.63 -4.14 12.99
N HIS A 398 7.48 -5.05 12.01
CA HIS A 398 6.71 -4.84 10.79
C HIS A 398 5.34 -5.53 10.81
N ALA A 399 5.01 -6.24 11.89
CA ALA A 399 3.71 -6.88 12.03
C ALA A 399 2.60 -5.82 12.12
N ALA A 400 1.46 -6.08 11.47
CA ALA A 400 0.26 -5.28 11.61
C ALA A 400 -0.49 -5.62 12.91
N ASP A 401 0.20 -5.54 14.05
CA ASP A 401 -0.21 -6.06 15.37
C ASP A 401 -1.15 -5.13 16.16
N GLY A 402 -1.84 -4.23 15.44
CA GLY A 402 -2.75 -3.25 16.00
C GLY A 402 -2.08 -1.94 16.41
N GLU A 403 -0.76 -1.82 16.37
CA GLU A 403 -0.09 -0.54 16.59
C GLU A 403 -0.29 0.43 15.40
N PRO A 404 -0.33 1.76 15.65
CA PRO A 404 -0.21 2.44 16.94
C PRO A 404 -1.52 2.51 17.75
N ASP A 405 -2.62 1.99 17.21
CA ASP A 405 -3.98 2.15 17.76
C ASP A 405 -4.14 1.43 19.09
N ARG A 406 -3.49 0.26 19.23
CA ARG A 406 -3.38 -0.49 20.47
C ARG A 406 -2.73 0.32 21.59
N THR A 407 -1.55 0.90 21.36
CA THR A 407 -0.89 1.78 22.33
C THR A 407 -1.76 2.98 22.67
N LEU A 408 -2.41 3.61 21.68
CA LEU A 408 -3.31 4.72 21.92
C LEU A 408 -4.45 4.34 22.88
N VAL A 409 -5.13 3.21 22.65
CA VAL A 409 -6.21 2.75 23.52
C VAL A 409 -5.70 2.43 24.92
N LEU A 410 -4.73 1.52 25.02
CA LEU A 410 -4.33 0.93 26.30
C LEU A 410 -3.50 1.88 27.17
N GLN A 411 -2.65 2.72 26.56
CA GLN A 411 -1.69 3.54 27.30
C GLN A 411 -2.08 5.02 27.34
N LYS A 412 -3.08 5.46 26.57
CA LYS A 412 -3.52 6.87 26.58
C LYS A 412 -5.00 7.03 26.89
N LEU A 413 -5.88 6.40 26.12
CA LEU A 413 -7.33 6.63 26.26
C LEU A 413 -7.89 6.04 27.56
N LEU A 414 -7.55 4.79 27.90
CA LEU A 414 -7.99 4.19 29.16
C LEU A 414 -7.45 4.96 30.39
N PRO A 415 -6.14 5.28 30.49
CA PRO A 415 -5.65 6.10 31.61
C PRO A 415 -6.25 7.50 31.69
N GLU A 416 -6.50 8.16 30.54
CA GLU A 416 -7.14 9.49 30.52
C GLU A 416 -8.60 9.42 30.95
N PHE A 417 -9.31 8.33 30.60
CA PHE A 417 -10.64 8.04 31.14
C PHE A 417 -10.61 7.95 32.66
N GLU A 418 -9.73 7.12 33.21
CA GLU A 418 -9.67 6.88 34.66
C GLU A 418 -9.35 8.17 35.42
N LYS A 419 -8.44 8.97 34.87
CA LYS A 419 -8.08 10.28 35.41
C LYS A 419 -9.26 11.26 35.41
N ARG A 420 -10.07 11.30 34.35
CA ARG A 420 -11.21 12.24 34.26
C ARG A 420 -12.39 11.82 35.14
N GLN A 421 -12.64 10.52 35.22
CA GLN A 421 -13.78 9.97 35.97
C GLN A 421 -13.44 9.69 37.44
N GLY A 422 -12.15 9.68 37.81
CA GLY A 422 -11.71 9.41 39.18
C GLY A 422 -11.94 7.96 39.62
N VAL A 423 -12.15 7.05 38.68
CA VAL A 423 -12.43 5.62 38.91
C VAL A 423 -11.69 4.78 37.88
N GLU A 424 -11.32 3.56 38.26
CA GLU A 424 -10.77 2.55 37.34
C GLU A 424 -11.80 2.23 36.24
N PHE A 425 -11.32 1.88 35.03
CA PHE A 425 -12.21 1.50 33.94
C PHE A 425 -13.07 0.27 34.37
N PRO A 426 -14.40 0.40 34.49
CA PRO A 426 -15.20 -0.61 35.15
C PRO A 426 -15.29 -1.91 34.34
N ALA A 427 -15.79 -2.98 34.94
CA ALA A 427 -15.96 -4.27 34.25
C ALA A 427 -17.24 -4.34 33.38
N SER A 428 -18.21 -3.45 33.59
CA SER A 428 -19.46 -3.39 32.83
C SER A 428 -20.19 -2.07 33.10
N GLY A 429 -21.22 -1.79 32.29
CA GLY A 429 -22.08 -0.62 32.43
C GLY A 429 -21.79 0.46 31.40
N GLU A 430 -22.43 1.61 31.58
CA GLU A 430 -22.25 2.78 30.74
C GLU A 430 -21.39 3.83 31.44
N VAL A 431 -20.46 4.44 30.70
CA VAL A 431 -19.62 5.53 31.19
C VAL A 431 -19.61 6.69 30.21
N GLU A 432 -19.31 7.90 30.68
CA GLU A 432 -19.22 9.07 29.81
C GLU A 432 -18.00 8.97 28.89
N ALA A 433 -18.20 9.19 27.59
CA ALA A 433 -17.12 9.14 26.61
C ALA A 433 -16.22 10.38 26.68
N LEU A 434 -14.97 10.24 26.22
CA LEU A 434 -13.90 11.24 26.22
C LEU A 434 -14.08 12.31 25.13
N HIS A 435 -15.23 12.98 25.11
CA HIS A 435 -15.52 14.03 24.14
C HIS A 435 -14.46 15.14 24.15
N GLY A 436 -14.13 15.64 22.95
CA GLY A 436 -13.15 16.71 22.76
C GLY A 436 -11.70 16.29 22.91
N LEU A 437 -11.40 15.02 23.22
CA LEU A 437 -10.05 14.49 23.14
C LEU A 437 -9.73 14.11 21.70
N LEU A 438 -8.55 14.53 21.21
CA LEU A 438 -8.12 14.27 19.85
C LEU A 438 -7.60 12.83 19.69
N TYR A 439 -8.01 12.16 18.62
CA TYR A 439 -7.35 10.95 18.14
C TYR A 439 -5.99 11.30 17.54
N VAL A 440 -4.92 11.16 18.33
CA VAL A 440 -3.55 11.45 17.89
C VAL A 440 -2.76 10.15 17.84
N THR A 441 -2.80 9.50 16.67
CA THR A 441 -1.71 8.63 16.24
C THR A 441 -0.56 9.55 15.83
N LYS A 442 0.68 9.28 16.26
CA LYS A 442 1.84 10.16 16.02
C LYS A 442 1.86 10.68 14.57
N ALA A 443 2.25 11.94 14.38
CA ALA A 443 2.58 12.46 13.06
C ALA A 443 3.61 11.53 12.38
N PRO A 444 3.63 11.46 11.03
CA PRO A 444 4.63 10.68 10.32
C PRO A 444 6.02 10.90 10.92
N ALA A 445 6.69 9.81 11.28
CA ALA A 445 7.99 9.88 11.96
C ALA A 445 9.06 10.57 11.09
N ALA A 446 8.84 10.60 9.77
CA ALA A 446 9.65 11.30 8.80
C ALA A 446 8.77 11.85 7.67
N ILE A 447 9.16 12.99 7.12
CA ILE A 447 8.67 13.48 5.83
C ILE A 447 9.42 12.69 4.74
N PRO A 448 8.75 12.16 3.70
CA PRO A 448 9.42 11.53 2.59
C PRO A 448 10.48 12.44 1.95
N PRO A 449 11.64 11.92 1.53
CA PRO A 449 12.68 12.70 0.86
C PRO A 449 12.17 13.49 -0.34
N GLY A 450 11.25 12.93 -1.14
CA GLY A 450 10.66 13.62 -2.29
C GLY A 450 9.83 14.86 -1.90
N ALA A 451 9.25 14.88 -0.70
CA ALA A 451 8.45 16.01 -0.22
C ALA A 451 9.30 17.18 0.33
N LEU A 452 10.59 16.93 0.64
CA LEU A 452 11.50 17.95 1.17
C LEU A 452 11.87 19.01 0.13
N VAL A 453 11.86 18.66 -1.17
CA VAL A 453 12.20 19.58 -2.26
C VAL A 453 11.25 20.78 -2.30
N GLN A 454 9.97 20.57 -1.97
CA GLN A 454 8.98 21.66 -1.86
C GLN A 454 9.31 22.63 -0.73
N LEU A 455 9.89 22.14 0.38
CA LEU A 455 10.30 22.97 1.52
C LEU A 455 11.51 23.84 1.17
N GLU A 456 12.53 23.24 0.52
CA GLU A 456 13.78 23.91 0.18
C GLU A 456 13.57 25.00 -0.89
N GLY A 457 12.74 24.73 -1.92
CA GLY A 457 12.45 25.70 -2.97
C GLY A 457 11.71 26.95 -2.48
N GLN A 458 10.81 26.83 -1.50
CA GLN A 458 10.10 27.99 -0.93
C GLN A 458 10.99 28.83 0.00
N GLN A 459 11.92 28.21 0.72
CA GLN A 459 12.87 28.94 1.56
C GLN A 459 13.79 29.83 0.72
N GLN A 460 14.30 29.32 -0.42
CA GLN A 460 15.12 30.11 -1.34
C GLN A 460 14.36 31.30 -1.93
N GLN A 461 13.09 31.13 -2.31
CA GLN A 461 12.26 32.24 -2.82
C GLN A 461 11.98 33.31 -1.76
N GLN A 462 11.89 32.94 -0.47
CA GLN A 462 11.73 33.91 0.61
C GLN A 462 13.02 34.68 0.90
N GLU A 463 14.18 34.05 0.75
CA GLU A 463 15.49 34.69 0.93
C GLU A 463 15.84 35.64 -0.23
N GLU A 464 15.47 35.29 -1.47
CA GLU A 464 15.69 36.16 -2.64
C GLU A 464 14.70 37.34 -2.72
N GLY A 465 13.59 37.28 -1.98
CA GLY A 465 12.58 38.33 -1.90
C GLY A 465 12.82 39.38 -0.80
N GLN A 466 13.89 39.24 0.00
CA GLN A 466 14.33 40.19 1.03
C GLN A 466 15.54 40.99 0.56
#